data_AF-A0A3R6LW48-F1
#
_entry.id   AF-A0A3R6LW48-F1
#
_cell.length_a   1.000
_cell.length_b   1.000
_cell.length_c   1.000
_cell.angle_alpha   90.00
_cell.angle_beta   90.00
_cell.angle_gamma   90.00
#
_symmetry.space_group_name_H-M   'P 1'
#
loop_
_entity.id
_entity.type
_entity.pdbx_description
1 polymer ?
#
loop_
_entity_poly.entity_id
_entity_poly.type
_entity_poly.pdbx_seq_one_letter_code
_entity_poly.pdbx_strand_id
1 'polypeptide(L)'
;MKKTRKPGGGRKKLKPEYDAGKNLKEQMESAVELYDSEMSLQSIADALNLNPIKVRKLLITAGVYESDVAEKVKNTFEEYRETRDYKTSILTTSSTLQLSKASVTSYLPYQKGV
;
A
#
# COMPACT_ATOMS: atom_id res chain seq x y z
N MET A 1 -24.55 29.82 -14.59
CA MET A 1 -25.52 28.71 -14.48
C MET A 1 -24.83 27.53 -13.78
N LYS A 2 -25.28 27.11 -12.58
CA LYS A 2 -24.76 25.89 -11.92
C LYS A 2 -25.24 24.68 -12.71
N LYS A 3 -24.34 23.88 -13.29
CA LYS A 3 -24.69 22.58 -13.90
C LYS A 3 -25.24 21.67 -12.79
N THR A 4 -26.54 21.39 -12.82
CA THR A 4 -27.17 20.38 -11.97
C THR A 4 -26.65 19.00 -12.37
N ARG A 5 -26.18 18.20 -11.38
CA ARG A 5 -25.63 16.86 -11.64
C ARG A 5 -26.77 15.94 -12.11
N LYS A 6 -26.49 15.06 -13.07
CA LYS A 6 -27.47 14.05 -13.53
C LYS A 6 -27.92 13.17 -12.35
N PRO A 7 -29.23 12.89 -12.19
CA PRO A 7 -29.69 11.90 -11.23
C PRO A 7 -29.03 10.55 -11.56
N GLY A 8 -28.48 9.87 -10.55
CA GLY A 8 -27.72 8.63 -10.73
C GLY A 8 -26.22 8.80 -11.02
N GLY A 9 -25.71 10.03 -11.18
CA GLY A 9 -24.27 10.32 -11.36
C GLY A 9 -23.46 10.43 -10.05
N GLY A 10 -24.01 9.94 -8.94
CA GLY A 10 -23.34 9.88 -7.64
C GLY A 10 -22.55 8.59 -7.46
N ARG A 11 -21.62 8.58 -6.50
CA ARG A 11 -20.93 7.35 -6.10
C ARG A 11 -21.99 6.32 -5.64
N LYS A 12 -22.01 5.14 -6.26
CA LYS A 12 -22.87 4.04 -5.83
C LYS A 12 -22.61 3.77 -4.34
N LYS A 13 -23.68 3.50 -3.58
CA LYS A 13 -23.55 3.09 -2.17
C LYS A 13 -22.66 1.87 -2.08
N LEU A 14 -21.89 1.79 -0.99
CA LEU A 14 -21.07 0.63 -0.69
C LEU A 14 -21.97 -0.62 -0.64
N LYS A 15 -21.48 -1.74 -1.17
CA LYS A 15 -22.21 -2.99 -1.07
C LYS A 15 -22.35 -3.39 0.41
N PRO A 16 -23.50 -3.92 0.85
CA PRO A 16 -23.70 -4.36 2.23
C PRO A 16 -22.64 -5.35 2.71
N GLU A 17 -22.11 -6.18 1.80
CA GLU A 17 -21.12 -7.23 2.09
C GLU A 17 -19.68 -6.71 2.12
N TYR A 18 -19.44 -5.44 1.78
CA TYR A 18 -18.09 -4.90 1.70
C TYR A 18 -17.55 -4.53 3.08
N ASP A 19 -16.60 -5.32 3.57
CA ASP A 19 -15.80 -5.01 4.75
C ASP A 19 -14.35 -4.77 4.33
N ALA A 20 -13.86 -3.54 4.50
CA ALA A 20 -12.51 -3.17 4.09
C ALA A 20 -11.43 -3.86 4.93
N GLY A 21 -11.66 -4.04 6.23
CA GLY A 21 -10.69 -4.64 7.15
C GLY A 21 -10.58 -6.14 6.91
N LYS A 22 -11.72 -6.82 6.80
CA LYS A 22 -11.77 -8.25 6.46
C LYS A 22 -11.11 -8.53 5.11
N ASN A 23 -11.46 -7.77 4.08
CA ASN A 23 -10.87 -7.92 2.74
C ASN A 23 -9.36 -7.66 2.73
N LEU A 24 -8.88 -6.67 3.49
CA LEU A 24 -7.45 -6.37 3.58
C LEU A 24 -6.69 -7.51 4.28
N LYS A 25 -7.25 -8.03 5.37
CA LYS A 25 -6.68 -9.14 6.13
C LYS A 25 -6.58 -10.41 5.29
N GLU A 26 -7.67 -10.81 4.62
CA GLU A 26 -7.68 -12.00 3.75
C GLU A 26 -6.68 -11.88 2.58
N GLN A 27 -6.57 -10.69 1.97
CA GLN A 27 -5.59 -10.42 0.92
C GLN A 27 -4.15 -10.49 1.44
N MET A 28 -3.92 -10.02 2.65
CA MET A 28 -2.60 -10.06 3.29
C MET A 28 -2.20 -11.49 3.63
N GLU A 29 -3.08 -12.27 4.26
CA GLU A 29 -2.84 -13.68 4.59
C GLU A 29 -2.57 -14.50 3.33
N SER A 30 -3.38 -14.33 2.28
CA SER A 30 -3.18 -15.03 0.99
C SER A 30 -1.86 -14.63 0.32
N ALA A 31 -1.46 -13.35 0.41
CA ALA A 31 -0.21 -12.90 -0.17
C ALA A 31 1.01 -13.48 0.57
N VAL A 32 0.94 -13.55 1.90
CA VAL A 32 2.00 -14.13 2.75
C VAL A 32 2.17 -15.62 2.43
N GLU A 33 1.08 -16.39 2.38
CA GLU A 33 1.14 -17.83 2.08
C GLU A 33 1.82 -18.12 0.73
N LEU A 34 1.49 -17.34 -0.31
CA LEU A 34 2.12 -17.50 -1.62
C LEU A 34 3.57 -17.02 -1.65
N TYR A 35 3.91 -16.00 -0.85
CA TYR A 35 5.29 -15.52 -0.72
C TYR A 35 6.18 -16.51 0.02
N ASP A 36 5.67 -17.13 1.09
CA ASP A 36 6.35 -18.21 1.83
C ASP A 36 6.54 -19.46 0.95
N SER A 37 5.72 -19.62 -0.08
CA SER A 37 5.87 -20.63 -1.14
C SER A 37 6.90 -20.23 -2.22
N GLU A 38 7.75 -19.23 -1.95
CA GLU A 38 8.79 -18.68 -2.83
C GLU A 38 8.29 -18.13 -4.17
N MET A 39 7.00 -17.76 -4.26
CA MET A 39 6.47 -17.17 -5.49
C MET A 39 6.97 -15.73 -5.69
N SER A 40 7.24 -15.37 -6.94
CA SER A 40 7.56 -13.99 -7.29
C SER A 40 6.38 -13.04 -7.05
N LEU A 41 6.65 -11.76 -6.78
CA LEU A 41 5.59 -10.74 -6.64
C LEU A 41 4.63 -10.68 -7.84
N GLN A 42 5.12 -10.96 -9.05
CA GLN A 42 4.31 -10.99 -10.25
C GLN A 42 3.36 -12.19 -10.25
N SER A 43 3.87 -13.37 -9.92
CA SER A 43 3.06 -14.61 -9.84
C SER A 43 1.97 -14.50 -8.78
N ILE A 44 2.28 -13.93 -7.62
CA ILE A 44 1.29 -13.66 -6.56
C ILE A 44 0.25 -12.66 -7.04
N ALA A 45 0.67 -11.61 -7.75
CA ALA A 45 -0.24 -10.61 -8.29
C ALA A 45 -1.22 -11.23 -9.29
N ASP A 46 -0.74 -12.09 -10.18
CA ASP A 46 -1.58 -12.80 -11.16
C ASP A 46 -2.54 -13.77 -10.45
N ALA A 47 -2.07 -14.52 -9.46
CA ALA A 47 -2.89 -15.47 -8.69
C ALA A 47 -4.01 -14.78 -7.89
N LEU A 48 -3.72 -13.63 -7.28
CA LEU A 48 -4.69 -12.87 -6.47
C LEU A 48 -5.48 -11.83 -7.30
N ASN A 49 -5.22 -11.72 -8.61
CA ASN A 49 -5.76 -10.68 -9.48
C ASN A 49 -5.52 -9.26 -8.91
N LEU A 50 -4.29 -9.00 -8.46
CA LEU A 50 -3.83 -7.74 -7.88
C LEU A 50 -2.72 -7.12 -8.72
N ASN A 51 -2.30 -5.91 -8.35
CA ASN A 51 -1.08 -5.30 -8.89
C ASN A 51 0.13 -5.73 -8.04
N PRO A 52 1.31 -6.04 -8.62
CA PRO A 52 2.52 -6.37 -7.86
C PRO A 52 2.91 -5.33 -6.80
N ILE A 53 2.64 -4.04 -7.05
CA ILE A 53 2.84 -2.95 -6.08
C ILE A 53 1.96 -3.16 -4.84
N LYS A 54 0.71 -3.59 -5.05
CA LYS A 54 -0.22 -3.89 -3.96
C LYS A 54 0.24 -5.13 -3.18
N VAL A 55 0.67 -6.19 -3.86
CA VAL A 55 1.23 -7.39 -3.21
C VAL A 55 2.42 -7.02 -2.33
N ARG A 56 3.40 -6.30 -2.86
CA ARG A 56 4.55 -5.81 -2.08
C ARG A 56 4.09 -5.05 -0.83
N LYS A 57 3.15 -4.13 -0.98
CA LYS A 57 2.63 -3.33 0.13
C LYS A 57 1.90 -4.18 1.18
N LEU A 58 1.19 -5.24 0.77
CA LEU A 58 0.57 -6.20 1.69
C LEU A 58 1.65 -6.94 2.50
N LEU A 59 2.69 -7.45 1.83
CA LEU A 59 3.79 -8.16 2.49
C LEU A 59 4.60 -7.26 3.45
N ILE A 60 4.82 -5.99 3.07
CA ILE A 60 5.43 -4.98 3.97
C ILE A 60 4.52 -4.72 5.18
N THR A 61 3.21 -4.67 4.97
CA THR A 61 2.25 -4.46 6.06
C THR A 61 2.23 -5.67 7.02
N ALA A 62 2.40 -6.88 6.49
CA ALA A 62 2.58 -8.10 7.27
C ALA A 62 3.95 -8.20 7.96
N GLY A 63 4.93 -7.38 7.55
CA GLY A 63 6.28 -7.38 8.10
C GLY A 63 7.19 -8.50 7.57
N VAL A 64 6.79 -9.20 6.51
CA VAL A 64 7.54 -10.35 5.95
C VAL A 64 8.34 -10.01 4.69
N TYR A 65 8.12 -8.82 4.10
CA TYR A 65 8.83 -8.44 2.87
C TYR A 65 10.23 -7.92 3.15
N GLU A 66 11.24 -8.63 2.63
CA GLU A 66 12.64 -8.27 2.79
C GLU A 66 13.22 -7.70 1.49
N SER A 67 13.76 -6.48 1.55
CA SER A 67 14.62 -5.92 0.50
C SER A 67 15.38 -4.71 1.02
N ASP A 68 16.60 -4.50 0.52
CA ASP A 68 17.44 -3.33 0.87
C ASP A 68 16.71 -2.00 0.69
N VAL A 69 15.86 -1.89 -0.35
CA VAL A 69 15.11 -0.66 -0.64
C VAL A 69 14.00 -0.46 0.38
N ALA A 70 13.29 -1.53 0.77
CA ALA A 70 12.24 -1.45 1.78
C ALA A 70 12.82 -1.04 3.14
N GLU A 71 13.95 -1.63 3.53
CA GLU A 71 14.65 -1.30 4.77
C GLU A 71 15.13 0.15 4.77
N LYS A 72 15.83 0.60 3.72
CA LYS A 72 16.28 2.00 3.60
C LYS A 72 15.12 2.98 3.63
N VAL A 73 14.04 2.71 2.90
CA VAL A 73 12.86 3.58 2.91
C VAL A 73 12.24 3.64 4.30
N LYS A 74 12.07 2.49 4.96
CA LYS A 74 11.50 2.42 6.31
C LYS A 74 12.35 3.21 7.30
N ASN A 75 13.64 2.93 7.40
CA ASN A 75 14.53 3.54 8.38
C ASN A 75 14.62 5.07 8.18
N THR A 76 14.85 5.54 6.96
CA THR A 76 14.91 6.98 6.66
C THR A 76 13.56 7.66 6.88
N PHE A 77 12.44 6.98 6.59
CA PHE A 77 11.11 7.55 6.83
C PHE A 77 10.79 7.63 8.32
N GLU A 78 11.09 6.61 9.10
CA GLU A 78 10.88 6.55 10.55
C GLU A 78 11.71 7.63 11.27
N GLU A 79 12.99 7.79 10.91
CA GLU A 79 13.87 8.86 11.40
C GLU A 79 13.25 10.25 11.20
N TYR A 80 12.75 10.55 10.00
CA TYR A 80 12.10 11.84 9.76
C TYR A 80 10.74 11.97 10.46
N ARG A 81 10.03 10.87 10.71
CA ARG A 81 8.75 10.88 11.41
C ARG A 81 8.85 11.21 12.88
N GLU A 82 10.02 11.06 13.51
CA GLU A 82 10.24 11.47 14.90
C GLU A 82 10.05 12.98 15.09
N THR A 83 10.38 13.78 14.08
CA THR A 83 10.36 15.26 14.18
C THR A 83 9.45 15.95 13.18
N ARG A 84 9.04 15.27 12.10
CA ARG A 84 8.28 15.86 10.99
C ARG A 84 6.92 15.19 10.80
N ASP A 85 6.00 15.95 10.21
CA ASP A 85 4.71 15.40 9.79
C ASP A 85 4.86 14.36 8.66
N TYR A 86 3.82 13.55 8.47
CA TYR A 86 3.83 12.45 7.50
C TYR A 86 4.14 12.89 6.06
N LYS A 87 3.56 14.01 5.60
CA LYS A 87 3.71 14.47 4.22
C LYS A 87 5.12 14.98 3.99
N THR A 88 5.66 15.76 4.92
CA THR A 88 7.04 16.27 4.85
C THR A 88 8.05 15.13 4.96
N SER A 89 7.79 14.14 5.81
CA SER A 89 8.64 12.94 5.93
C SER A 89 8.73 12.20 4.59
N ILE A 90 7.60 11.93 3.92
CA ILE A 90 7.60 11.30 2.58
C ILE A 90 8.43 12.11 1.58
N LEU A 91 8.22 13.43 1.52
CA LEU A 91 8.94 14.29 0.57
C LEU A 91 10.44 14.30 0.84
N THR A 92 10.83 14.33 2.12
CA THR A 92 12.24 14.30 2.52
C THR A 92 12.86 12.94 2.17
N THR A 93 12.25 11.82 2.56
CA THR A 93 12.72 10.48 2.21
C THR A 93 12.87 10.29 0.70
N SER A 94 11.91 10.78 -0.07
CA SER A 94 11.94 10.79 -1.55
C SER A 94 13.16 11.54 -2.07
N SER A 95 13.45 12.72 -1.53
CA SER A 95 14.61 13.53 -1.91
C SER A 95 15.94 12.88 -1.48
N THR A 96 16.03 12.38 -0.24
CA THR A 96 17.24 11.77 0.33
C THR A 96 17.63 10.50 -0.42
N LEU A 97 16.66 9.65 -0.75
CA LEU A 97 16.90 8.37 -1.44
C LEU A 97 16.84 8.49 -2.98
N GLN A 98 16.61 9.70 -3.52
CA GLN A 98 16.40 9.94 -4.95
C GLN A 98 15.31 9.05 -5.58
N LEU A 99 14.27 8.74 -4.79
CA LEU A 99 13.13 7.95 -5.22
C LEU A 99 11.95 8.84 -5.53
N SER A 100 11.06 8.41 -6.42
CA SER A 100 9.78 9.11 -6.59
C SER A 100 8.92 8.99 -5.32
N LYS A 101 8.05 9.98 -5.09
CA LYS A 101 7.06 9.92 -4.01
C LYS A 101 6.22 8.64 -4.05
N ALA A 102 5.80 8.22 -5.25
CA ALA A 102 5.02 7.02 -5.45
C ALA A 102 5.81 5.77 -5.01
N SER A 103 7.09 5.71 -5.37
CA SER A 103 8.00 4.64 -4.97
C SER A 103 8.18 4.60 -3.45
N VAL A 104 8.38 5.73 -2.77
CA VAL A 104 8.46 5.76 -1.29
C VAL A 104 7.17 5.20 -0.68
N THR A 105 6.00 5.66 -1.14
CA THR A 105 4.72 5.22 -0.58
C THR A 105 4.37 3.76 -0.84
N SER A 106 4.97 3.12 -1.84
CA SER A 106 4.78 1.69 -2.10
C SER A 106 5.62 0.81 -1.17
N TYR A 107 6.70 1.34 -0.60
CA TYR A 107 7.53 0.67 0.40
C TYR A 107 7.10 0.95 1.85
N LEU A 108 6.07 1.76 2.07
CA LEU A 108 5.48 1.99 3.40
C LEU A 108 4.23 1.12 3.61
N PRO A 109 3.91 0.69 4.84
CA PRO A 109 2.76 -0.16 5.13
C PRO A 109 1.41 0.51 4.79
N TYR A 110 0.34 -0.27 4.75
CA TYR A 110 -1.03 0.25 4.69
C TYR A 110 -1.40 0.91 6.02
N GLN A 111 -1.93 2.15 5.94
CA GLN A 111 -2.51 2.85 7.08
C GLN A 111 -4.05 3.00 6.98
N LYS A 112 -4.65 2.65 5.84
CA LYS A 112 -6.09 2.75 5.61
C LYS A 112 -6.70 1.36 5.61
N GLY A 113 -7.71 1.14 6.46
CA GLY A 113 -8.38 -0.16 6.61
C GLY A 113 -7.84 -1.04 7.74
N VAL A 114 -6.85 -0.53 8.48
CA VAL A 114 -6.52 -0.92 9.86
C VAL A 114 -7.23 0.06 10.79
#